data_AF-A0A5P1ERT5-F1
#
_entry.id   AF-A0A5P1ERT5-F1
#
_cell.length_a   1.000
_cell.length_b   1.000
_cell.length_c   1.000
_cell.angle_alpha   90.00
_cell.angle_beta   90.00
_cell.angle_gamma   90.00
#
_symmetry.space_group_name_H-M   'P 1'
#
loop_
_entity.id
_entity.type
_entity.pdbx_description
1 polymer ?
#
loop_
_entity_poly.entity_id
_entity_poly.type
_entity_poly.pdbx_seq_one_letter_code
_entity_poly.pdbx_strand_id
1 'polypeptide(L)'
;MSRKHGGAEDNFTMINFSEPLTCVSGHYGPFCFDNEAAIFNREDEDEYLLRVINSLKFSTARNTYGPFGTERGTPFSFQTVTEITGFHGIRPSSVNVGHLHAIGVYVRCPATQYIDDPATQVVVKYEKT
;
A
#
# COMPACT_ATOMS: atom_id res chain seq x y z
N MET A 1 -3.01 6.10 19.97
CA MET A 1 -3.48 7.27 19.20
C MET A 1 -3.61 6.86 17.73
N SER A 2 -4.69 7.23 17.05
CA SER A 2 -4.82 7.09 15.59
C SER A 2 -4.07 8.22 14.89
N ARG A 3 -3.48 7.94 13.72
CA ARG A 3 -2.79 8.94 12.89
C ARG A 3 -3.46 9.03 11.52
N LYS A 4 -3.86 10.24 11.12
CA LYS A 4 -4.40 10.52 9.79
C LYS A 4 -3.28 10.94 8.84
N HIS A 5 -3.26 10.38 7.63
CA HIS A 5 -2.37 10.76 6.55
C HIS A 5 -3.20 10.94 5.27
N GLY A 6 -3.02 12.05 4.55
CA GLY A 6 -3.87 12.44 3.41
C GLY A 6 -4.66 13.72 3.67
N GLY A 7 -5.70 13.96 2.88
CA GLY A 7 -6.44 15.22 2.78
C GLY A 7 -7.47 15.43 3.86
N ALA A 8 -7.88 16.69 4.00
CA ALA A 8 -8.90 17.08 4.95
C ALA A 8 -10.31 16.72 4.45
N GLU A 9 -10.47 16.60 3.14
CA GLU A 9 -11.75 16.51 2.45
C GLU A 9 -12.14 15.05 2.17
N ASP A 10 -13.45 14.83 1.98
CA ASP A 10 -14.15 13.55 1.74
C ASP A 10 -14.61 12.76 2.98
N ASN A 11 -15.51 11.79 2.73
CA ASN A 11 -16.15 10.93 3.71
C ASN A 11 -15.15 9.98 4.39
N PHE A 12 -15.19 9.94 5.72
CA PHE A 12 -14.41 8.97 6.49
C PHE A 12 -15.15 7.64 6.57
N THR A 13 -14.54 6.58 6.02
CA THR A 13 -14.98 5.21 6.27
C THR A 13 -14.03 4.55 7.26
N MET A 14 -14.57 4.07 8.38
CA MET A 14 -13.82 3.28 9.36
C MET A 14 -14.11 1.80 9.13
N ILE A 15 -13.05 1.01 9.00
CA ILE A 15 -13.12 -0.43 8.85
C ILE A 15 -12.47 -1.05 10.08
N ASN A 16 -13.14 -2.01 10.68
CA ASN A 16 -12.57 -2.82 11.73
C ASN A 16 -12.40 -4.25 11.21
N PHE A 17 -11.16 -4.73 11.21
CA PHE A 17 -10.86 -6.07 10.75
C PHE A 17 -10.99 -7.05 11.91
N SER A 18 -11.82 -8.08 11.74
CA SER A 18 -11.92 -9.18 12.71
C SER A 18 -10.81 -10.22 12.54
N GLU A 19 -9.98 -10.09 11.50
CA GLU A 19 -8.92 -11.02 11.11
C GLU A 19 -7.70 -10.26 10.59
N PRO A 20 -6.51 -10.89 10.57
CA PRO A 20 -5.32 -10.32 9.97
C PRO A 20 -5.55 -9.87 8.52
N LEU A 21 -5.07 -8.68 8.21
CA LEU A 21 -5.05 -8.19 6.85
C LEU A 21 -3.96 -8.91 6.05
N THR A 22 -4.31 -9.45 4.89
CA THR A 22 -3.40 -10.27 4.07
C THR A 22 -3.20 -9.70 2.68
N CYS A 23 -4.02 -8.75 2.25
CA CYS A 23 -3.92 -8.14 0.93
C CYS A 23 -4.26 -6.64 0.97
N VAL A 24 -3.51 -5.88 0.17
CA VAL A 24 -3.86 -4.52 -0.26
C VAL A 24 -3.82 -4.49 -1.79
N SER A 25 -4.85 -3.93 -2.40
CA SER A 25 -4.92 -3.73 -3.85
C SER A 25 -5.59 -2.41 -4.17
N GLY A 26 -5.57 -2.00 -5.42
CA GLY A 26 -6.15 -0.73 -5.81
C GLY A 26 -5.79 -0.32 -7.23
N HIS A 27 -6.04 0.94 -7.54
CA HIS A 27 -5.65 1.57 -8.80
C HIS A 27 -4.92 2.88 -8.53
N TYR A 28 -3.91 3.18 -9.33
CA TYR A 28 -3.20 4.46 -9.31
C TYR A 28 -3.19 5.08 -10.70
N GLY A 29 -3.10 6.39 -10.79
CA GLY A 29 -3.10 7.07 -12.07
C GLY A 29 -3.04 8.58 -11.95
N PRO A 30 -3.06 9.28 -13.10
CA PRO A 30 -3.10 10.73 -13.11
C PRO A 30 -4.39 11.26 -12.47
N PHE A 31 -4.25 12.34 -11.72
CA PHE A 31 -5.33 13.12 -11.13
C PHE A 31 -5.18 14.58 -11.55
N CYS A 32 -6.23 15.13 -12.16
CA CYS A 32 -6.32 16.54 -12.53
C CYS A 32 -7.11 17.29 -11.46
N PHE A 33 -6.58 18.38 -10.94
CA PHE A 33 -7.30 19.23 -9.98
C PHE A 33 -8.35 20.12 -10.64
N ASP A 34 -8.15 20.36 -11.93
CA ASP A 34 -8.81 21.34 -12.73
C ASP A 34 -9.19 20.70 -14.07
N ASN A 35 -10.51 20.52 -14.25
CA ASN A 35 -11.07 19.89 -15.45
C ASN A 35 -10.69 20.63 -16.75
N GLU A 36 -10.30 21.91 -16.68
CA GLU A 36 -9.84 22.72 -17.82
C GLU A 36 -8.44 22.30 -18.32
N ALA A 37 -7.53 21.90 -17.43
CA ALA A 37 -6.20 21.44 -17.84
C ALA A 37 -6.26 20.10 -18.60
N ALA A 38 -7.30 19.28 -18.34
CA ALA A 38 -7.54 18.01 -19.05
C ALA A 38 -8.18 18.18 -20.44
N ILE A 39 -8.59 19.40 -20.83
CA ILE A 39 -9.23 19.68 -22.13
C ILE A 39 -8.19 20.00 -23.23
N PHE A 40 -6.99 20.42 -22.84
CA PHE A 40 -5.91 20.70 -23.78
C PHE A 40 -5.03 19.46 -23.99
N ASN A 41 -5.45 18.56 -24.89
CA ASN A 41 -4.66 17.44 -25.41
C ASN A 41 -3.33 17.95 -26.00
N ARG A 42 -2.33 18.25 -25.17
CA ARG A 42 -0.99 18.63 -25.61
C ARG A 42 -0.09 17.44 -25.38
N GLU A 43 0.57 16.96 -26.40
CA GLU A 43 1.35 15.71 -26.42
C GLU A 43 2.45 15.60 -25.33
N ASP A 44 2.67 16.65 -24.53
CA ASP A 44 3.60 16.77 -23.40
C ASP A 44 2.90 16.68 -22.00
N GLU A 45 1.88 15.82 -21.84
CA GLU A 45 0.89 15.81 -20.73
C GLU A 45 1.35 15.40 -19.31
N ASP A 46 2.57 14.93 -19.11
CA ASP A 46 2.99 14.40 -17.80
C ASP A 46 3.40 15.50 -16.78
N GLU A 47 3.56 16.76 -17.18
CA GLU A 47 4.19 17.78 -16.32
C GLU A 47 3.24 18.36 -15.25
N TYR A 48 1.92 18.32 -15.45
CA TYR A 48 0.94 18.89 -14.51
C TYR A 48 0.02 17.86 -13.84
N LEU A 49 0.13 16.58 -14.21
CA LEU A 49 -0.68 15.51 -13.65
C LEU A 49 -0.01 14.91 -12.42
N LEU A 50 -0.67 14.97 -11.27
CA LEU A 50 -0.20 14.22 -10.11
C LEU A 50 -0.61 12.76 -10.24
N ARG A 51 0.36 11.85 -10.10
CA ARG A 51 0.06 10.43 -9.93
C ARG A 51 -0.36 10.17 -8.49
N VAL A 52 -1.59 9.69 -8.31
CA VAL A 52 -2.18 9.40 -7.00
C VAL A 52 -2.75 7.98 -6.96
N ILE A 53 -2.98 7.48 -5.75
CA ILE A 53 -3.79 6.29 -5.50
C ILE A 53 -5.27 6.69 -5.66
N ASN A 54 -5.90 6.19 -6.72
CA ASN A 54 -7.30 6.47 -7.05
C ASN A 54 -8.28 5.57 -6.29
N SER A 55 -7.86 4.34 -5.97
CA SER A 55 -8.65 3.46 -5.11
C SER A 55 -7.81 2.49 -4.28
N LEU A 56 -8.40 2.04 -3.17
CA LEU A 56 -7.86 1.00 -2.30
C LEU A 56 -8.92 -0.06 -1.97
N LYS A 57 -8.47 -1.32 -1.97
CA LYS A 57 -9.16 -2.49 -1.47
C LYS A 57 -8.27 -3.18 -0.45
N PHE A 58 -8.86 -3.60 0.65
CA PHE A 58 -8.19 -4.31 1.73
C PHE A 58 -8.85 -5.68 1.87
N SER A 59 -8.07 -6.76 1.98
CA SER A 59 -8.64 -8.09 2.21
C SER A 59 -7.96 -8.83 3.35
N THR A 60 -8.77 -9.54 4.12
CA THR A 60 -8.33 -10.63 5.01
C THR A 60 -8.42 -11.95 4.26
N ALA A 61 -8.10 -13.06 4.92
CA ALA A 61 -8.27 -14.39 4.34
C ALA A 61 -9.72 -14.70 3.92
N ARG A 62 -10.73 -14.01 4.50
CA ARG A 62 -12.15 -14.28 4.27
C ARG A 62 -12.94 -13.12 3.69
N ASN A 63 -12.56 -11.89 3.98
CA ASN A 63 -13.36 -10.72 3.64
C ASN A 63 -12.56 -9.74 2.78
N THR A 64 -13.26 -9.03 1.90
CA THR A 64 -12.71 -7.91 1.13
C THR A 64 -13.52 -6.65 1.45
N TYR A 65 -12.82 -5.53 1.59
CA TYR A 65 -13.35 -4.23 1.99
C TYR A 65 -12.94 -3.19 0.94
N GLY A 66 -13.91 -2.47 0.38
CA GLY A 66 -13.73 -1.52 -0.71
C GLY A 66 -14.36 -1.99 -2.03
N PRO A 67 -14.04 -1.33 -3.17
CA PRO A 67 -13.05 -0.27 -3.29
C PRO A 67 -13.47 1.02 -2.57
N PHE A 68 -12.50 1.68 -1.96
CA PHE A 68 -12.63 3.07 -1.52
C PHE A 68 -11.96 3.95 -2.57
N GLY A 69 -12.70 4.88 -3.15
CA GLY A 69 -12.28 5.66 -4.32
C GLY A 69 -12.74 5.04 -5.65
N THR A 70 -12.12 5.46 -6.76
CA THR A 70 -12.52 5.05 -8.12
C THR A 70 -11.46 4.14 -8.74
N GLU A 71 -11.87 2.98 -9.24
CA GLU A 71 -10.97 2.02 -9.92
C GLU A 71 -10.58 2.50 -11.33
N ARG A 72 -9.84 3.60 -11.40
CA ARG A 72 -9.33 4.22 -12.63
C ARG A 72 -7.80 4.22 -12.65
N GLY A 73 -7.23 3.94 -13.82
CA GLY A 73 -5.78 3.93 -14.03
C GLY A 73 -5.21 2.52 -13.97
N THR A 74 -3.98 2.40 -13.51
CA THR A 74 -3.22 1.15 -13.48
C THR A 74 -3.53 0.37 -12.19
N PRO A 75 -3.96 -0.90 -12.28
CA PRO A 75 -4.20 -1.72 -11.10
C PRO A 75 -2.89 -2.10 -10.40
N PHE A 76 -2.95 -2.30 -9.09
CA PHE A 76 -1.90 -2.88 -8.28
C PHE A 76 -2.47 -3.84 -7.24
N SER A 77 -1.67 -4.82 -6.83
CA SER A 77 -2.03 -5.75 -5.76
C SER A 77 -0.78 -6.28 -5.07
N PHE A 78 -0.85 -6.40 -3.75
CA PHE A 78 0.12 -7.08 -2.91
C PHE A 78 -0.60 -8.02 -1.95
N GLN A 79 -0.15 -9.27 -1.86
CA GLN A 79 -0.69 -10.30 -0.98
C GLN A 79 0.43 -10.98 -0.20
N THR A 80 0.17 -11.27 1.08
CA THR A 80 1.04 -12.04 1.97
C THR A 80 0.31 -13.24 2.56
N VAL A 81 1.07 -14.28 2.93
CA VAL A 81 0.57 -15.46 3.66
C VAL A 81 0.48 -15.22 5.17
N THR A 82 1.11 -14.16 5.68
CA THR A 82 1.13 -13.82 7.10
C THR A 82 0.14 -12.70 7.44
N GLU A 83 0.63 -11.53 7.84
CA GLU A 83 -0.16 -10.39 8.25
C GLU A 83 0.53 -9.10 7.81
N ILE A 84 -0.26 -8.17 7.29
CA ILE A 84 0.10 -6.77 7.14
C ILE A 84 -0.11 -6.08 8.49
N THR A 85 0.99 -5.64 9.10
CA THR A 85 1.01 -5.11 10.48
C THR A 85 0.99 -3.60 10.53
N GLY A 86 1.16 -2.93 9.40
CA GLY A 86 1.14 -1.48 9.33
C GLY A 86 1.29 -0.97 7.91
N PHE A 87 1.16 0.34 7.78
CA PHE A 87 1.25 1.06 6.51
C PHE A 87 2.23 2.22 6.63
N HIS A 88 2.85 2.55 5.50
CA HIS A 88 3.53 3.82 5.29
C HIS A 88 3.11 4.38 3.93
N GLY A 89 3.44 5.63 3.66
CA GLY A 89 3.04 6.24 2.40
C GLY A 89 3.60 7.64 2.23
N ILE A 90 3.30 8.23 1.09
CA ILE A 90 3.74 9.58 0.73
C ILE A 90 2.52 10.45 0.49
N ARG A 91 2.56 11.65 1.08
CA ARG A 91 1.68 12.76 0.74
C ARG A 91 2.56 13.88 0.14
N PRO A 92 2.18 14.49 -0.99
CA PRO A 92 2.88 15.65 -1.50
C PRO A 92 2.64 16.81 -0.52
N SER A 93 3.70 17.54 -0.16
CA SER A 93 3.59 18.75 0.66
C SER A 93 3.25 19.99 -0.17
N SER A 94 3.52 19.92 -1.48
CA SER A 94 3.57 21.08 -2.38
C SER A 94 2.23 21.37 -3.06
N VAL A 95 1.20 20.56 -2.80
CA VAL A 95 -0.09 20.66 -3.44
C VAL A 95 -1.12 20.72 -2.33
N ASN A 96 -2.01 21.72 -2.36
CA ASN A 96 -3.06 21.93 -1.35
C ASN A 96 -4.14 20.84 -1.36
N VAL A 97 -3.93 19.76 -2.10
CA VAL A 97 -4.91 18.70 -2.27
C VAL A 97 -4.34 17.40 -1.72
N GLY A 98 -4.99 16.88 -0.68
CA GLY A 98 -4.42 15.81 0.12
C GLY A 98 -4.72 14.42 -0.41
N HIS A 99 -4.33 14.15 -1.65
CA HIS A 99 -4.39 12.78 -2.16
C HIS A 99 -3.19 11.96 -1.65
N LEU A 100 -3.39 10.65 -1.55
CA LEU A 100 -2.33 9.71 -1.26
C LEU A 100 -1.55 9.42 -2.54
N HIS A 101 -0.26 9.72 -2.58
CA HIS A 101 0.57 9.47 -3.77
C HIS A 101 1.08 8.04 -3.84
N ALA A 102 1.49 7.50 -2.69
CA ALA A 102 2.04 6.16 -2.59
C ALA A 102 1.64 5.52 -1.26
N ILE A 103 1.51 4.20 -1.28
CA ILE A 103 1.26 3.36 -0.12
C ILE A 103 2.22 2.19 -0.13
N GLY A 104 2.72 1.83 1.04
CA GLY A 104 3.49 0.62 1.30
C GLY A 104 3.03 -0.04 2.59
N VAL A 105 3.43 -1.29 2.76
CA VAL A 105 2.97 -2.15 3.87
C VAL A 105 4.14 -2.75 4.63
N TYR A 106 3.97 -2.85 5.95
CA TYR A 106 4.83 -3.68 6.79
C TYR A 106 4.21 -5.06 6.90
N VAL A 107 5.03 -6.10 6.74
CA VAL A 107 4.60 -7.49 6.76
C VAL A 107 5.29 -8.21 7.91
N ARG A 108 4.53 -9.02 8.66
CA ARG A 108 5.13 -9.90 9.67
C ARG A 108 5.89 -11.02 8.98
N CYS A 109 7.19 -11.13 9.25
CA CYS A 109 7.98 -12.25 8.80
C CYS A 109 7.56 -13.52 9.57
N PRO A 110 7.27 -14.65 8.89
CA PRO A 110 7.12 -15.93 9.54
C PRO A 110 8.51 -16.46 9.88
N ALA A 111 9.17 -15.90 10.90
CA ALA A 111 10.43 -16.48 11.38
C ALA A 111 10.13 -17.90 11.87
N THR A 112 10.50 -18.89 11.07
CA THR A 112 10.21 -20.31 11.35
C THR A 112 11.39 -21.01 12.04
N GLN A 113 12.54 -20.35 12.20
CA GLN A 113 13.70 -20.91 12.89
C GLN A 113 14.48 -19.82 13.64
N TYR A 114 14.84 -20.12 14.90
CA TYR A 114 15.88 -19.38 15.62
C TYR A 114 17.23 -19.79 15.04
N ILE A 115 18.08 -18.82 14.69
CA ILE A 115 19.43 -19.07 14.15
C ILE A 115 20.31 -19.86 15.16
N ASP A 116 19.95 -19.82 16.44
CA ASP A 116 20.65 -20.50 17.53
C ASP A 116 19.88 -21.71 18.11
N ASP A 117 18.96 -22.32 17.35
CA ASP A 117 18.34 -23.58 17.81
C ASP A 117 19.42 -24.68 17.89
N PRO A 118 19.75 -25.20 19.10
CA PRO A 118 20.75 -26.26 19.27
C PRO A 118 20.44 -27.51 18.46
N ALA A 119 19.17 -27.75 18.12
CA ALA A 119 18.74 -28.89 17.31
C ALA A 119 19.04 -28.74 15.81
N THR A 120 19.41 -27.54 15.35
CA THR A 120 19.70 -27.26 13.93
C THR A 120 21.16 -26.90 13.64
N GLN A 121 22.03 -26.87 14.67
CA GLN A 121 23.46 -26.63 14.46
C GLN A 121 24.12 -27.81 13.74
N VAL A 122 24.51 -27.60 12.48
CA VAL A 122 25.33 -28.55 11.72
C VAL A 122 26.77 -28.45 12.22
N VAL A 123 27.21 -29.44 13.00
CA VAL A 123 28.62 -29.54 13.43
C VAL A 123 29.47 -29.96 12.23
N VAL A 124 30.15 -29.00 11.60
CA VAL A 124 31.17 -29.28 10.58
C VAL A 124 32.43 -29.79 11.28
N LYS A 125 32.67 -31.10 11.23
CA LYS A 125 33.92 -31.71 11.69
C LYS A 125 34.95 -31.63 10.56
N TYR A 126 36.03 -30.92 10.79
CA TYR A 126 37.18 -30.93 9.90
C TYR A 126 38.05 -32.15 10.23
N GLU A 127 38.22 -33.06 9.27
CA GLU A 127 39.27 -34.08 9.34
C GLU A 127 40.59 -33.47 8.89
N LYS A 128 41.62 -33.57 9.73
CA LYS A 128 42.97 -33.12 9.42
C LYS A 128 43.66 -34.23 8.61
N THR A 129 44.09 -33.92 7.39
CA THR A 129 44.95 -34.79 6.57
C THR A 129 46.38 -34.79 7.09
#